data_AF-A0A5N0VLT2-F1
#
_entry.id   AF-A0A5N0VLT2-F1
#
_cell.length_a   1.000
_cell.length_b   1.000
_cell.length_c   1.000
_cell.angle_alpha   90.00
_cell.angle_beta   90.00
_cell.angle_gamma   90.00
#
_symmetry.space_group_name_H-M   'P 1'
#
loop_
_entity.id
_entity.type
_entity.pdbx_description
1 polymer ?
#
loop_
_entity_poly.entity_id
_entity_poly.type
_entity_poly.pdbx_seq_one_letter_code
_entity_poly.pdbx_strand_id
1 'polypeptide(L)'
;MPTFETPAPIAVTVELGVGYLHVTATDRTDTVVEVRPTQEGDESDVKAAKQVRTEYNDGTLLITGPKIRAFDMSKKSRSVDVNLELPAGSRLSVKTQLGDLQATGELGECSYKTGAGHVQFDATGQLHVDTGAGHVKVNRIAGTADISTGTGRVQIGEAEGALVAKNSNGEIHIGDAAGDLEAKTSNGTITVGAVHRGSVSLKTAHGDIEAGISKGVAAWLDVHTGYGRLRNELEEPAAEPGPTEDTVEVRADSGFGDITIRRA
;
A
#
# COMPACT_ATOMS: atom_id res chain seq x y z
N MET A 1 12.48 12.14 -24.53
CA MET A 1 12.55 11.08 -23.49
C MET A 1 14.02 10.93 -23.13
N PRO A 2 14.48 11.45 -21.98
CA PRO A 2 15.79 11.09 -21.46
C PRO A 2 15.82 9.59 -21.12
N THR A 3 16.87 8.92 -21.59
CA THR A 3 17.20 7.52 -21.27
C THR A 3 18.55 7.50 -20.59
N PHE A 4 18.65 6.79 -19.48
CA PHE A 4 19.87 6.65 -18.68
C PHE A 4 20.28 5.17 -18.66
N GLU A 5 21.57 4.88 -18.82
CA GLU A 5 22.07 3.51 -18.64
C GLU A 5 22.11 3.17 -17.14
N THR A 6 21.35 2.15 -16.75
CA THR A 6 21.13 1.74 -15.36
C THR A 6 21.11 0.21 -15.28
N PRO A 7 22.27 -0.45 -15.44
CA PRO A 7 22.34 -1.92 -15.42
C PRO A 7 22.09 -2.52 -14.02
N ALA A 8 21.99 -1.67 -12.98
CA ALA A 8 21.68 -2.06 -11.61
C ALA A 8 20.47 -1.25 -11.10
N PRO A 9 19.75 -1.76 -10.07
CA PRO A 9 18.64 -1.05 -9.45
C PRO A 9 19.04 0.35 -8.96
N ILE A 10 18.20 1.34 -9.24
CA ILE A 10 18.44 2.75 -8.89
C ILE A 10 17.54 3.22 -7.76
N ALA A 11 17.85 4.39 -7.21
CA ALA A 11 16.97 5.10 -6.30
C ALA A 11 16.25 6.23 -7.05
N VAL A 12 14.92 6.20 -7.09
CA VAL A 12 14.12 7.25 -7.72
C VAL A 12 13.41 8.07 -6.66
N THR A 13 13.57 9.39 -6.74
CA THR A 13 12.83 10.35 -5.91
C THR A 13 11.98 11.25 -6.79
N VAL A 14 10.68 11.30 -6.55
CA VAL A 14 9.71 12.10 -7.30
C VAL A 14 9.02 13.07 -6.34
N GLU A 15 9.16 14.37 -6.61
CA GLU A 15 8.46 15.43 -5.87
C GLU A 15 7.62 16.28 -6.82
N LEU A 16 6.30 16.13 -6.75
CA LEU A 16 5.35 16.83 -7.63
C LEU A 16 4.22 17.47 -6.81
N GLY A 17 3.58 18.50 -7.37
CA GLY A 17 2.35 19.05 -6.81
C GLY A 17 1.15 18.16 -7.16
N VAL A 18 0.77 18.18 -8.43
CA VAL A 18 -0.30 17.36 -9.00
C VAL A 18 0.25 16.48 -10.11
N GLY A 19 -0.11 15.20 -10.12
CA GLY A 19 0.23 14.36 -11.26
C GLY A 19 -0.10 12.89 -11.11
N TYR A 20 0.01 12.18 -12.23
CA TYR A 20 -0.13 10.74 -12.30
C TYR A 20 1.24 10.13 -12.51
N LEU A 21 1.61 9.18 -11.67
CA LEU A 21 2.89 8.49 -11.78
C LEU A 21 2.63 7.04 -12.21
N HIS A 22 3.17 6.67 -13.37
CA HIS A 22 3.20 5.28 -13.81
C HIS A 22 4.64 4.77 -13.73
N VAL A 23 4.84 3.69 -12.98
CA VAL A 23 6.15 3.05 -12.81
C VAL A 23 6.06 1.62 -13.33
N THR A 24 7.01 1.26 -14.19
CA THR A 24 7.12 -0.08 -14.77
C THR A 24 8.50 -0.61 -14.47
N ALA A 25 8.57 -1.60 -13.57
CA ALA A 25 9.78 -2.26 -13.14
C ALA A 25 9.93 -3.60 -13.88
N THR A 26 10.99 -3.74 -14.70
CA THR A 26 11.25 -4.94 -15.51
C THR A 26 12.74 -5.28 -15.50
N ASP A 27 13.15 -6.41 -16.09
CA ASP A 27 14.56 -6.83 -16.21
C ASP A 27 15.38 -5.99 -17.23
N ARG A 28 15.01 -4.72 -17.40
CA ARG A 28 15.70 -3.78 -18.26
C ARG A 28 16.97 -3.25 -17.60
N THR A 29 17.90 -2.79 -18.43
CA THR A 29 19.20 -2.24 -17.99
C THR A 29 19.32 -0.73 -18.23
N ASP A 30 18.19 -0.08 -18.52
CA ASP A 30 18.08 1.34 -18.75
C ASP A 30 16.89 1.93 -17.99
N THR A 31 16.93 3.23 -17.75
CA THR A 31 15.85 3.98 -17.14
C THR A 31 15.35 5.02 -18.10
N VAL A 32 14.06 4.96 -18.42
CA VAL A 32 13.39 5.91 -19.30
C VAL A 32 12.46 6.75 -18.46
N VAL A 33 12.57 8.07 -18.63
CA VAL A 33 11.66 9.04 -18.01
C VAL A 33 10.92 9.78 -19.10
N GLU A 34 9.60 9.69 -19.09
CA GLU A 34 8.74 10.48 -19.94
C GLU A 34 7.87 11.39 -19.07
N VAL A 35 7.93 12.69 -19.34
CA VAL A 35 7.11 13.68 -18.65
C VAL A 35 6.21 14.34 -19.68
N ARG A 36 4.90 14.31 -19.44
CA ARG A 36 3.89 14.91 -20.31
C ARG A 36 2.88 15.73 -19.49
N PRO A 37 2.30 16.78 -20.07
CA PRO A 37 1.11 17.38 -19.47
C PRO A 37 -0.04 16.37 -19.48
N THR A 38 -0.83 16.30 -18.40
CA THR A 38 -2.01 15.42 -18.36
C THR A 38 -3.02 15.84 -19.43
N GLN A 39 -3.22 17.16 -19.61
CA GLN A 39 -4.04 17.71 -20.69
C GLN A 39 -3.24 18.66 -21.57
N GLU A 40 -2.97 18.27 -22.83
CA GLU A 40 -2.22 19.09 -23.79
C GLU A 40 -2.93 20.42 -24.13
N GLY A 41 -4.25 20.45 -24.02
CA GLY A 41 -5.07 21.65 -24.22
C GLY A 41 -5.05 22.64 -23.05
N ASP A 42 -4.55 22.24 -21.88
CA ASP A 42 -4.46 23.10 -20.71
C ASP A 42 -3.06 23.74 -20.62
N GLU A 43 -2.99 25.06 -20.84
CA GLU A 43 -1.73 25.79 -20.74
C GLU A 43 -1.03 25.64 -19.39
N SER A 44 -1.78 25.43 -18.31
CA SER A 44 -1.22 25.28 -16.97
C SER A 44 -0.52 23.93 -16.80
N ASP A 45 -1.07 22.86 -17.38
CA ASP A 45 -0.45 21.53 -17.43
C ASP A 45 0.79 21.55 -18.33
N VAL A 46 0.70 22.17 -19.52
CA VAL A 46 1.85 22.34 -20.44
C VAL A 46 2.98 23.13 -19.77
N LYS A 47 2.65 24.20 -19.03
CA LYS A 47 3.66 24.96 -18.27
C LYS A 47 4.24 24.15 -17.13
N ALA A 48 3.42 23.36 -16.43
CA ALA A 48 3.88 22.51 -15.33
C ALA A 48 4.85 21.42 -15.83
N ALA A 49 4.50 20.72 -16.91
CA ALA A 49 5.35 19.70 -17.52
C ALA A 49 6.70 20.27 -17.97
N LYS A 50 6.74 21.47 -18.55
CA LYS A 50 7.99 22.16 -18.93
C LYS A 50 8.85 22.60 -17.74
N GLN A 51 8.26 22.73 -16.55
CA GLN A 51 8.98 23.09 -15.33
C GLN A 51 9.53 21.88 -14.58
N VAL A 52 9.12 20.66 -14.95
CA VAL A 52 9.68 19.44 -14.36
C VAL A 52 11.14 19.32 -14.75
N ARG A 53 11.98 19.12 -13.74
CA ARG A 53 13.40 18.85 -13.89
C ARG A 53 13.66 17.40 -13.56
N THR A 54 14.49 16.78 -14.38
CA THR A 54 14.95 15.40 -14.18
C THR A 54 16.47 15.46 -14.10
N GLU A 55 17.02 15.01 -12.98
CA GLU A 55 18.46 14.97 -12.71
C GLU A 55 18.83 13.54 -12.34
N TYR A 56 19.82 12.97 -13.02
CA TYR A 56 20.32 11.63 -12.74
C TYR A 56 21.80 11.71 -12.38
N ASN A 57 22.13 11.33 -11.15
CA ASN A 57 23.50 11.32 -10.64
C ASN A 57 23.73 10.04 -9.83
N ASP A 58 24.77 9.29 -10.18
CA ASP A 58 25.30 8.17 -9.39
C ASP A 58 24.22 7.18 -8.89
N GLY A 59 23.40 6.66 -9.81
CA GLY A 59 22.34 5.71 -9.48
C GLY A 59 21.12 6.31 -8.77
N THR A 60 21.05 7.64 -8.66
CA THR A 60 19.89 8.35 -8.10
C THR A 60 19.23 9.24 -9.15
N LEU A 61 17.94 9.03 -9.37
CA LEU A 61 17.10 9.82 -10.28
C LEU A 61 16.19 10.73 -9.46
N LEU A 62 16.35 12.05 -9.60
CA LEU A 62 15.52 13.06 -8.96
C LEU A 62 14.62 13.72 -10.00
N ILE A 63 13.30 13.66 -9.77
CA ILE A 63 12.28 14.31 -10.57
C ILE A 63 11.58 15.34 -9.70
N THR A 64 11.74 16.62 -10.03
CA THR A 64 11.15 17.73 -9.28
C THR A 64 10.24 18.54 -10.17
N GLY A 65 8.98 18.71 -9.78
CA GLY A 65 8.00 19.52 -10.47
C GLY A 65 7.45 20.66 -9.61
N PRO A 66 6.57 21.50 -10.19
CA PRO A 66 5.98 22.61 -9.47
C PRO A 66 5.03 22.12 -8.37
N LYS A 67 5.22 22.64 -7.15
CA LYS A 67 4.32 22.39 -6.01
C LYS A 67 3.20 23.43 -5.99
N ILE A 68 2.00 23.03 -5.56
CA ILE A 68 0.92 23.95 -5.23
C ILE A 68 1.30 24.69 -3.95
N ARG A 69 1.30 26.03 -4.00
CA ARG A 69 1.51 26.86 -2.82
C ARG A 69 0.26 26.86 -1.95
N ALA A 70 0.44 26.79 -0.63
CA ALA A 70 -0.65 27.05 0.30
C ALA A 70 -1.27 28.43 0.01
N PHE A 71 -2.60 28.52 -0.04
CA PHE A 71 -3.40 29.69 -0.45
C PHE A 71 -3.48 30.01 -1.96
N ASP A 72 -3.02 29.12 -2.84
CA ASP A 72 -3.27 29.28 -4.28
C ASP A 72 -4.73 28.93 -4.63
N MET A 73 -5.59 29.95 -4.77
CA MET A 73 -7.00 29.84 -5.23
C MET A 73 -7.14 29.83 -6.77
N SER A 74 -6.05 29.67 -7.53
CA SER A 74 -6.17 29.59 -8.99
C SER A 74 -6.76 28.24 -9.43
N LYS A 75 -7.70 28.27 -10.39
CA LYS A 75 -8.32 27.07 -11.00
C LYS A 75 -7.37 26.24 -11.91
N LYS A 76 -6.06 26.39 -11.76
CA LYS A 76 -5.07 25.76 -12.65
C LYS A 76 -4.70 24.39 -12.10
N SER A 77 -5.03 23.33 -12.84
CA SER A 77 -4.75 21.93 -12.47
C SER A 77 -3.26 21.66 -12.29
N ARG A 78 -2.41 22.18 -13.21
CA ARG A 78 -0.95 21.96 -13.21
C ARG A 78 -0.59 20.46 -13.10
N SER A 79 -1.39 19.62 -13.73
CA SER A 79 -1.27 18.17 -13.68
C SER A 79 -0.22 17.69 -14.67
N VAL A 80 0.60 16.74 -14.24
CA VAL A 80 1.67 16.16 -15.03
C VAL A 80 1.61 14.64 -14.96
N ASP A 81 1.74 14.00 -16.10
CA ASP A 81 1.89 12.55 -16.21
C ASP A 81 3.37 12.23 -16.32
N VAL A 82 3.86 11.37 -15.43
CA VAL A 82 5.24 10.89 -15.44
C VAL A 82 5.22 9.38 -15.64
N ASN A 83 5.77 8.91 -16.75
CA ASN A 83 6.01 7.50 -16.98
C ASN A 83 7.48 7.21 -16.69
N LEU A 84 7.71 6.23 -15.81
CA LEU A 84 9.01 5.74 -15.42
C LEU A 84 9.11 4.28 -15.77
N GLU A 85 10.10 3.95 -16.57
CA GLU A 85 10.45 2.55 -16.81
C GLU A 85 11.86 2.34 -16.27
N LEU A 86 12.03 1.38 -15.36
CA LEU A 86 13.28 1.18 -14.62
C LEU A 86 13.56 -0.30 -14.32
N PRO A 87 14.80 -0.65 -13.94
CA PRO A 87 15.16 -2.02 -13.56
C PRO A 87 14.39 -2.51 -12.33
N ALA A 88 13.98 -3.78 -12.32
CA ALA A 88 13.37 -4.43 -11.18
C ALA A 88 14.24 -4.31 -9.90
N GLY A 89 13.60 -4.24 -8.74
CA GLY A 89 14.26 -4.04 -7.45
C GLY A 89 14.69 -2.59 -7.16
N SER A 90 14.42 -1.64 -8.06
CA SER A 90 14.71 -0.22 -7.81
C SER A 90 13.87 0.33 -6.66
N ARG A 91 14.42 1.33 -5.97
CA ARG A 91 13.76 2.01 -4.85
C ARG A 91 12.99 3.22 -5.36
N LEU A 92 11.83 3.46 -4.77
CA LEU A 92 10.93 4.53 -5.19
C LEU A 92 10.48 5.36 -4.00
N SER A 93 10.80 6.65 -3.99
CA SER A 93 10.31 7.63 -3.01
C SER A 93 9.50 8.69 -3.73
N VAL A 94 8.22 8.81 -3.41
CA VAL A 94 7.32 9.74 -4.09
C VAL A 94 6.60 10.60 -3.06
N LYS A 95 6.61 11.90 -3.32
CA LYS A 95 5.87 12.90 -2.56
C LYS A 95 5.04 13.73 -3.52
N THR A 96 3.73 13.58 -3.42
CA THR A 96 2.76 14.33 -4.21
C THR A 96 1.81 15.07 -3.26
N GLN A 97 1.19 16.16 -3.71
CA GLN A 97 0.09 16.76 -2.94
C GLN A 97 -1.24 16.11 -3.34
N LEU A 98 -1.45 15.93 -4.65
CA LEU A 98 -2.59 15.26 -5.24
C LEU A 98 -2.10 14.39 -6.39
N GLY A 99 -2.47 13.12 -6.45
CA GLY A 99 -2.01 12.29 -7.55
C GLY A 99 -2.13 10.80 -7.30
N ASP A 100 -2.33 10.08 -8.40
CA ASP A 100 -2.39 8.63 -8.40
C ASP A 100 -1.03 8.03 -8.75
N LEU A 101 -0.76 6.86 -8.18
CA LEU A 101 0.41 6.04 -8.48
C LEU A 101 -0.05 4.68 -8.97
N GLN A 102 0.49 4.24 -10.11
CA GLN A 102 0.42 2.85 -10.53
C GLN A 102 1.84 2.34 -10.75
N ALA A 103 2.26 1.39 -9.92
CA ALA A 103 3.52 0.69 -10.04
C ALA A 103 3.28 -0.77 -10.44
N THR A 104 3.89 -1.18 -11.53
CA THR A 104 3.83 -2.55 -12.08
C THR A 104 5.21 -3.19 -12.05
N GLY A 105 5.25 -4.51 -11.82
CA GLY A 105 6.50 -5.24 -11.61
C GLY A 105 7.01 -5.20 -10.17
N GLU A 106 8.19 -5.80 -9.95
CA GLU A 106 8.79 -5.96 -8.63
C GLU A 106 9.71 -4.77 -8.31
N LEU A 107 9.26 -3.94 -7.37
CA LEU A 107 10.05 -2.85 -6.81
C LEU A 107 10.74 -3.28 -5.51
N GLY A 108 11.84 -2.62 -5.18
CA GLY A 108 12.52 -2.80 -3.91
C GLY A 108 11.78 -2.07 -2.78
N GLU A 109 12.48 -1.15 -2.11
CA GLU A 109 11.90 -0.30 -1.08
C GLU A 109 11.08 0.85 -1.70
N CYS A 110 9.84 1.00 -1.26
CA CYS A 110 8.90 2.01 -1.74
C CYS A 110 8.37 2.88 -0.59
N SER A 111 8.43 4.19 -0.77
CA SER A 111 7.81 5.18 0.13
C SER A 111 6.92 6.11 -0.68
N TYR A 112 5.62 6.16 -0.37
CA TYR A 112 4.65 7.03 -1.03
C TYR A 112 3.96 7.94 -0.02
N LYS A 113 3.97 9.25 -0.26
CA LYS A 113 3.25 10.24 0.55
C LYS A 113 2.40 11.13 -0.34
N THR A 114 1.08 11.13 -0.11
CA THR A 114 0.14 12.00 -0.83
C THR A 114 -0.91 12.60 0.10
N GLY A 115 -1.42 13.79 -0.27
CA GLY A 115 -2.62 14.33 0.37
C GLY A 115 -3.89 13.61 -0.10
N ALA A 116 -4.00 13.36 -1.40
CA ALA A 116 -5.08 12.56 -1.96
C ALA A 116 -4.68 11.87 -3.27
N GLY A 117 -5.21 10.66 -3.50
CA GLY A 117 -5.05 9.90 -4.73
C GLY A 117 -4.96 8.39 -4.50
N HIS A 118 -5.23 7.63 -5.56
CA HIS A 118 -5.20 6.18 -5.56
C HIS A 118 -3.78 5.66 -5.71
N VAL A 119 -3.46 4.61 -4.96
CA VAL A 119 -2.12 4.03 -4.95
C VAL A 119 -2.26 2.56 -5.28
N GLN A 120 -1.60 2.12 -6.34
CA GLN A 120 -1.54 0.73 -6.73
C GLN A 120 -0.09 0.27 -6.89
N PHE A 121 0.26 -0.81 -6.19
CA PHE A 121 1.51 -1.54 -6.36
C PHE A 121 1.22 -2.98 -6.75
N ASP A 122 2.00 -3.51 -7.68
CA ASP A 122 1.96 -4.93 -8.01
C ASP A 122 2.78 -5.74 -6.99
N ALA A 123 4.11 -5.67 -7.04
CA ALA A 123 4.98 -6.31 -6.07
C ALA A 123 6.01 -5.32 -5.51
N THR A 124 6.26 -5.38 -4.20
CA THR A 124 7.26 -4.55 -3.52
C THR A 124 7.93 -5.30 -2.38
N GLY A 125 9.18 -4.94 -2.08
CA GLY A 125 9.88 -5.38 -0.89
C GLY A 125 9.32 -4.70 0.37
N GLN A 126 9.98 -3.62 0.81
CA GLN A 126 9.51 -2.82 1.94
C GLN A 126 8.61 -1.68 1.46
N LEU A 127 7.48 -1.46 2.12
CA LEU A 127 6.50 -0.45 1.71
C LEU A 127 6.14 0.50 2.86
N HIS A 128 6.19 1.81 2.59
CA HIS A 128 5.62 2.83 3.46
C HIS A 128 4.66 3.72 2.68
N VAL A 129 3.39 3.76 3.06
CA VAL A 129 2.36 4.58 2.39
C VAL A 129 1.67 5.46 3.41
N ASP A 130 1.64 6.77 3.13
CA ASP A 130 0.86 7.75 3.87
C ASP A 130 -0.03 8.50 2.88
N THR A 131 -1.35 8.32 3.00
CA THR A 131 -2.34 9.00 2.15
C THR A 131 -3.45 9.62 2.99
N GLY A 132 -3.80 10.88 2.71
CA GLY A 132 -4.93 11.52 3.39
C GLY A 132 -6.28 10.97 2.91
N ALA A 133 -6.45 10.81 1.60
CA ALA A 133 -7.66 10.27 1.01
C ALA A 133 -7.36 9.50 -0.28
N GLY A 134 -7.74 8.23 -0.36
CA GLY A 134 -7.55 7.41 -1.54
C GLY A 134 -7.60 5.91 -1.26
N HIS A 135 -7.77 5.13 -2.32
CA HIS A 135 -7.68 3.67 -2.22
C HIS A 135 -6.23 3.24 -2.36
N VAL A 136 -5.80 2.31 -1.51
CA VAL A 136 -4.48 1.68 -1.58
C VAL A 136 -4.70 0.23 -1.95
N LYS A 137 -4.09 -0.21 -3.05
CA LYS A 137 -4.09 -1.61 -3.49
C LYS A 137 -2.65 -2.09 -3.66
N VAL A 138 -2.32 -3.21 -3.05
CA VAL A 138 -1.01 -3.85 -3.19
C VAL A 138 -1.23 -5.32 -3.46
N ASN A 139 -0.70 -5.88 -4.55
CA ASN A 139 -0.91 -7.30 -4.82
C ASN A 139 0.00 -8.18 -3.94
N ARG A 140 1.30 -7.87 -3.85
CA ARG A 140 2.27 -8.65 -3.05
C ARG A 140 3.29 -7.77 -2.35
N ILE A 141 3.55 -8.08 -1.08
CA ILE A 141 4.54 -7.43 -0.22
C ILE A 141 5.49 -8.50 0.31
N ALA A 142 6.72 -8.52 -0.18
CA ALA A 142 7.74 -9.48 0.23
C ALA A 142 8.41 -9.12 1.57
N GLY A 143 8.43 -7.84 1.93
CA GLY A 143 9.06 -7.32 3.15
C GLY A 143 8.06 -6.76 4.16
N THR A 144 8.51 -5.81 4.97
CA THR A 144 7.66 -5.11 5.94
C THR A 144 6.84 -4.00 5.29
N ALA A 145 5.60 -3.80 5.73
CA ALA A 145 4.76 -2.71 5.24
C ALA A 145 4.13 -1.89 6.37
N ASP A 146 4.15 -0.56 6.22
CA ASP A 146 3.40 0.40 7.04
C ASP A 146 2.52 1.26 6.12
N ILE A 147 1.21 1.03 6.19
CA ILE A 147 0.21 1.69 5.36
C ILE A 147 -0.73 2.47 6.26
N SER A 148 -0.76 3.78 6.11
CA SER A 148 -1.64 4.70 6.81
C SER A 148 -2.50 5.47 5.81
N THR A 149 -3.81 5.36 5.94
CA THR A 149 -4.78 6.11 5.14
C THR A 149 -5.81 6.83 6.01
N GLY A 150 -6.15 8.06 5.66
CA GLY A 150 -7.22 8.80 6.32
C GLY A 150 -8.60 8.31 5.91
N THR A 151 -8.88 8.23 4.61
CA THR A 151 -10.17 7.77 4.08
C THR A 151 -9.96 7.00 2.79
N GLY A 152 -10.57 5.81 2.69
CA GLY A 152 -10.50 4.99 1.50
C GLY A 152 -10.50 3.50 1.84
N ARG A 153 -10.07 2.69 0.88
CA ARG A 153 -10.06 1.22 1.00
C ARG A 153 -8.61 0.77 0.92
N VAL A 154 -8.22 -0.10 1.82
CA VAL A 154 -6.91 -0.77 1.75
C VAL A 154 -7.14 -2.20 1.31
N GLN A 155 -6.52 -2.61 0.20
CA GLN A 155 -6.56 -3.99 -0.30
C GLN A 155 -5.13 -4.50 -0.45
N ILE A 156 -4.80 -5.57 0.25
CA ILE A 156 -3.49 -6.22 0.19
C ILE A 156 -3.74 -7.67 -0.21
N GLY A 157 -3.12 -8.14 -1.28
CA GLY A 157 -3.24 -9.53 -1.73
C GLY A 157 -2.46 -10.46 -0.80
N GLU A 158 -1.15 -10.41 -0.88
CA GLU A 158 -0.22 -11.20 -0.05
C GLU A 158 0.74 -10.29 0.73
N ALA A 159 0.92 -10.58 2.01
CA ALA A 159 1.95 -10.00 2.86
C ALA A 159 2.83 -11.11 3.46
N GLU A 160 4.09 -11.19 3.04
CA GLU A 160 5.04 -12.19 3.50
C GLU A 160 5.73 -11.79 4.82
N GLY A 161 5.98 -10.49 4.98
CA GLY A 161 6.57 -9.90 6.17
C GLY A 161 5.54 -9.29 7.12
N ALA A 162 6.04 -8.50 8.08
CA ALA A 162 5.19 -7.80 9.04
C ALA A 162 4.40 -6.66 8.37
N LEU A 163 3.10 -6.59 8.62
CA LEU A 163 2.20 -5.61 8.03
C LEU A 163 1.48 -4.79 9.11
N VAL A 164 1.58 -3.47 9.01
CA VAL A 164 0.80 -2.52 9.78
C VAL A 164 -0.11 -1.75 8.83
N ALA A 165 -1.42 -1.93 8.95
CA ALA A 165 -2.43 -1.25 8.15
C ALA A 165 -3.35 -0.42 9.03
N LYS A 166 -3.33 0.89 8.85
CA LYS A 166 -4.14 1.85 9.61
C LYS A 166 -5.05 2.61 8.65
N ASN A 167 -6.34 2.60 8.94
CA ASN A 167 -7.32 3.41 8.25
C ASN A 167 -8.12 4.22 9.28
N SER A 168 -8.59 5.42 8.93
CA SER A 168 -9.58 6.09 9.78
C SER A 168 -10.99 5.74 9.30
N ASN A 169 -11.24 5.81 7.99
CA ASN A 169 -12.55 5.55 7.41
C ASN A 169 -12.45 4.68 6.16
N GLY A 170 -13.04 3.50 6.25
CA GLY A 170 -13.19 2.52 5.19
C GLY A 170 -12.61 1.16 5.56
N GLU A 171 -12.78 0.20 4.65
CA GLU A 171 -12.45 -1.19 4.89
C GLU A 171 -10.96 -1.48 4.70
N ILE A 172 -10.47 -2.48 5.41
CA ILE A 172 -9.16 -3.09 5.23
C ILE A 172 -9.39 -4.54 4.82
N HIS A 173 -8.92 -4.90 3.64
CA HIS A 173 -8.95 -6.27 3.14
C HIS A 173 -7.53 -6.76 2.94
N ILE A 174 -7.20 -7.90 3.54
CA ILE A 174 -5.92 -8.59 3.42
C ILE A 174 -6.24 -10.00 2.97
N GLY A 175 -5.65 -10.47 1.86
CA GLY A 175 -5.85 -11.84 1.37
C GLY A 175 -5.11 -12.83 2.27
N ASP A 176 -3.79 -12.88 2.11
CA ASP A 176 -2.90 -13.81 2.79
C ASP A 176 -1.85 -13.06 3.62
N ALA A 177 -1.75 -13.42 4.91
CA ALA A 177 -0.75 -12.89 5.83
C ALA A 177 0.14 -14.02 6.36
N ALA A 178 1.43 -13.99 5.99
CA ALA A 178 2.43 -14.99 6.39
C ALA A 178 3.40 -14.51 7.50
N GLY A 179 3.15 -13.32 8.05
CA GLY A 179 3.88 -12.74 9.17
C GLY A 179 2.96 -11.98 10.12
N ASP A 180 3.56 -11.18 11.02
CA ASP A 180 2.81 -10.39 12.00
C ASP A 180 1.91 -9.36 11.31
N LEU A 181 0.69 -9.20 11.82
CA LEU A 181 -0.31 -8.31 11.26
C LEU A 181 -0.92 -7.42 12.34
N GLU A 182 -0.85 -6.10 12.15
CA GLU A 182 -1.64 -5.12 12.89
C GLU A 182 -2.57 -4.37 11.92
N ALA A 183 -3.87 -4.61 12.01
CA ALA A 183 -4.86 -3.87 11.24
C ALA A 183 -5.77 -3.07 12.16
N LYS A 184 -5.88 -1.77 11.93
CA LYS A 184 -6.72 -0.87 12.72
C LYS A 184 -7.54 0.04 11.83
N THR A 185 -8.85 0.09 12.07
CA THR A 185 -9.73 1.10 11.48
C THR A 185 -10.60 1.77 12.54
N SER A 186 -11.04 3.01 12.32
CA SER A 186 -12.04 3.62 13.21
C SER A 186 -13.45 3.27 12.74
N ASN A 187 -13.72 3.42 11.45
CA ASN A 187 -15.00 3.11 10.84
C ASN A 187 -14.77 2.24 9.61
N GLY A 188 -15.04 0.94 9.71
CA GLY A 188 -14.92 0.02 8.60
C GLY A 188 -14.76 -1.43 9.04
N THR A 189 -15.03 -2.34 8.11
CA THR A 189 -14.81 -3.77 8.27
C THR A 189 -13.34 -4.10 8.04
N ILE A 190 -12.81 -5.02 8.83
CA ILE A 190 -11.50 -5.64 8.60
C ILE A 190 -11.73 -7.08 8.17
N THR A 191 -11.20 -7.46 7.01
CA THR A 191 -11.27 -8.84 6.51
C THR A 191 -9.86 -9.34 6.24
N VAL A 192 -9.51 -10.47 6.83
CA VAL A 192 -8.27 -11.20 6.58
C VAL A 192 -8.65 -12.58 6.03
N GLY A 193 -8.21 -12.89 4.81
CA GLY A 193 -8.58 -14.10 4.10
C GLY A 193 -7.97 -15.36 4.72
N ALA A 194 -6.66 -15.35 4.95
CA ALA A 194 -5.90 -16.42 5.57
C ALA A 194 -4.68 -15.87 6.34
N VAL A 195 -4.49 -16.39 7.55
CA VAL A 195 -3.31 -16.14 8.38
C VAL A 195 -2.56 -17.45 8.55
N HIS A 196 -1.27 -17.44 8.21
CA HIS A 196 -0.42 -18.64 8.24
C HIS A 196 0.36 -18.79 9.55
N ARG A 197 0.87 -17.70 10.13
CA ARG A 197 1.66 -17.71 11.38
C ARG A 197 1.79 -16.30 11.99
N GLY A 198 2.28 -16.23 13.22
CA GLY A 198 2.65 -14.96 13.87
C GLY A 198 1.53 -14.36 14.73
N SER A 199 1.68 -13.09 15.08
CA SER A 199 0.70 -12.35 15.88
C SER A 199 -0.19 -11.48 15.01
N VAL A 200 -1.51 -11.59 15.20
CA VAL A 200 -2.53 -10.83 14.48
C VAL A 200 -3.33 -9.99 15.44
N SER A 201 -3.27 -8.66 15.31
CA SER A 201 -4.07 -7.70 16.07
C SER A 201 -5.00 -6.93 15.15
N LEU A 202 -6.31 -7.20 15.25
CA LEU A 202 -7.36 -6.55 14.46
C LEU A 202 -8.21 -5.67 15.37
N LYS A 203 -8.36 -4.39 15.03
CA LYS A 203 -9.12 -3.44 15.86
C LYS A 203 -10.01 -2.53 15.02
N THR A 204 -11.30 -2.47 15.36
CA THR A 204 -12.24 -1.51 14.76
C THR A 204 -13.14 -0.87 15.82
N ALA A 205 -13.43 0.43 15.73
CA ALA A 205 -14.42 1.04 16.63
C ALA A 205 -15.85 0.74 16.15
N HIS A 206 -16.07 0.81 14.83
CA HIS A 206 -17.34 0.52 14.18
C HIS A 206 -17.12 -0.29 12.91
N GLY A 207 -17.51 -1.55 12.93
CA GLY A 207 -17.43 -2.46 11.79
C GLY A 207 -17.19 -3.90 12.22
N ASP A 208 -17.36 -4.80 11.26
CA ASP A 208 -17.17 -6.22 11.50
C ASP A 208 -15.69 -6.60 11.36
N ILE A 209 -15.30 -7.70 12.00
CA ILE A 209 -13.99 -8.32 11.81
C ILE A 209 -14.21 -9.74 11.30
N GLU A 210 -13.57 -10.08 10.19
CA GLU A 210 -13.48 -11.44 9.70
C GLU A 210 -12.02 -11.86 9.60
N ALA A 211 -11.65 -12.97 10.22
CA ALA A 211 -10.30 -13.52 10.15
C ALA A 211 -10.34 -15.00 9.79
N GLY A 212 -9.71 -15.35 8.66
CA GLY A 212 -9.46 -16.73 8.26
C GLY A 212 -8.13 -17.24 8.79
N ILE A 213 -8.13 -18.41 9.39
CA ILE A 213 -6.93 -19.12 9.86
C ILE A 213 -6.63 -20.27 8.91
N SER A 214 -5.39 -20.36 8.44
CA SER A 214 -4.95 -21.43 7.54
C SER A 214 -5.19 -22.82 8.14
N LYS A 215 -5.48 -23.79 7.28
CA LYS A 215 -5.71 -25.19 7.69
C LYS A 215 -4.44 -25.77 8.31
N GLY A 216 -4.59 -26.52 9.40
CA GLY A 216 -3.47 -27.13 10.12
C GLY A 216 -2.75 -26.20 11.09
N VAL A 217 -3.07 -24.90 11.10
CA VAL A 217 -2.48 -23.93 12.05
C VAL A 217 -3.28 -23.91 13.34
N ALA A 218 -2.57 -24.02 14.47
CA ALA A 218 -3.16 -23.83 15.79
C ALA A 218 -3.30 -22.32 16.08
N ALA A 219 -4.49 -21.91 16.51
CA ALA A 219 -4.79 -20.51 16.81
C ALA A 219 -5.14 -20.33 18.29
N TRP A 220 -4.48 -19.40 18.94
CA TRP A 220 -4.89 -18.85 20.23
C TRP A 220 -5.72 -17.60 19.99
N LEU A 221 -6.87 -17.48 20.66
CA LEU A 221 -7.86 -16.44 20.38
C LEU A 221 -8.12 -15.58 21.63
N ASP A 222 -7.89 -14.27 21.52
CA ASP A 222 -8.37 -13.23 22.43
C ASP A 222 -9.30 -12.29 21.66
N VAL A 223 -10.60 -12.58 21.70
CA VAL A 223 -11.59 -11.91 20.86
C VAL A 223 -12.66 -11.27 21.71
N HIS A 224 -12.88 -9.97 21.49
CA HIS A 224 -13.82 -9.16 22.24
C HIS A 224 -14.64 -8.27 21.30
N THR A 225 -15.96 -8.24 21.50
CA THR A 225 -16.85 -7.26 20.87
C THR A 225 -17.67 -6.56 21.95
N GLY A 226 -17.72 -5.23 21.91
CA GLY A 226 -18.55 -4.45 22.83
C GLY A 226 -20.04 -4.65 22.53
N TYR A 227 -20.41 -4.57 21.25
CA TYR A 227 -21.77 -4.76 20.76
C TYR A 227 -21.76 -5.52 19.43
N GLY A 228 -22.15 -6.79 19.47
CA GLY A 228 -22.20 -7.65 18.30
C GLY A 228 -22.21 -9.12 18.69
N ARG A 229 -22.01 -10.01 17.72
CA ARG A 229 -21.92 -11.45 17.91
C ARG A 229 -20.52 -11.93 17.57
N LEU A 230 -19.99 -12.80 18.41
CA LEU A 230 -18.81 -13.58 18.12
C LEU A 230 -19.23 -14.92 17.49
N ARG A 231 -18.70 -15.22 16.32
CA ARG A 231 -18.80 -16.53 15.66
C ARG A 231 -17.40 -17.14 15.56
N ASN A 232 -17.25 -18.34 16.09
CA ASN A 232 -16.05 -19.13 15.92
C ASN A 232 -16.41 -20.40 15.15
N GLU A 233 -15.89 -20.49 13.93
CA GLU A 233 -16.10 -21.57 12.97
C GLU A 233 -14.81 -22.39 12.78
N LEU A 234 -13.84 -22.27 13.70
CA LEU A 234 -12.73 -23.20 13.78
C LEU A 234 -13.28 -24.53 14.31
N GLU A 235 -13.53 -25.50 13.43
CA GLU A 235 -13.85 -26.86 13.85
C GLU A 235 -12.74 -27.39 14.78
N GLU A 236 -13.13 -28.15 15.81
CA GLU A 236 -12.21 -28.68 16.83
C GLU A 236 -11.02 -29.41 16.17
N PRO A 237 -9.79 -29.22 16.69
CA PRO A 237 -8.67 -30.00 16.21
C PRO A 237 -8.90 -31.48 16.58
N ALA A 238 -8.93 -32.35 15.58
CA ALA A 238 -9.07 -33.81 15.77
C ALA A 238 -7.90 -34.46 16.54
N ALA A 239 -6.90 -33.68 16.97
CA ALA A 239 -5.79 -34.09 17.81
C ALA A 239 -5.23 -32.87 18.54
N GLU A 240 -4.75 -33.05 19.78
CA GLU A 240 -3.85 -32.08 20.40
C GLU A 240 -2.73 -31.73 19.40
N PRO A 241 -2.41 -30.44 19.19
CA PRO A 241 -1.43 -30.05 18.19
C PRO A 241 -0.12 -30.78 18.49
N GLY A 242 0.29 -31.64 17.55
CA GLY A 242 1.62 -32.22 17.54
C GLY A 242 2.68 -31.10 17.47
N PRO A 243 3.94 -31.37 17.83
CA PRO A 243 4.99 -30.36 17.89
C PRO A 243 5.49 -29.98 16.48
N THR A 244 4.62 -29.38 15.68
CA THR A 244 4.87 -28.92 14.30
C THR A 244 3.94 -27.74 14.02
N GLU A 245 4.33 -26.56 13.59
CA GLU A 245 5.59 -25.79 13.64
C GLU A 245 5.26 -24.28 13.41
N ASP A 246 4.00 -23.94 13.10
CA ASP A 246 3.48 -22.57 13.03
C ASP A 246 2.22 -22.41 13.91
N THR A 247 2.23 -21.41 14.78
CA THR A 247 1.09 -20.99 15.62
C THR A 247 0.68 -19.57 15.28
N VAL A 248 -0.60 -19.26 15.44
CA VAL A 248 -1.12 -17.90 15.31
C VAL A 248 -1.74 -17.43 16.62
N GLU A 249 -1.37 -16.24 17.05
CA GLU A 249 -2.07 -15.51 18.11
C GLU A 249 -3.00 -14.49 17.47
N VAL A 250 -4.32 -14.64 17.65
CA VAL A 250 -5.31 -13.69 17.12
C VAL A 250 -5.91 -12.90 18.26
N ARG A 251 -5.69 -11.59 18.21
CA ARG A 251 -6.37 -10.61 19.04
C ARG A 251 -7.30 -9.77 18.18
N ALA A 252 -8.60 -9.84 18.42
CA ALA A 252 -9.58 -9.06 17.68
C ALA A 252 -10.48 -8.27 18.63
N ASP A 253 -10.59 -6.96 18.43
CA ASP A 253 -11.42 -6.06 19.23
C ASP A 253 -12.32 -5.20 18.33
N SER A 254 -13.64 -5.34 18.48
CA SER A 254 -14.62 -4.47 17.83
C SER A 254 -15.45 -3.72 18.86
N GLY A 255 -15.58 -2.40 18.73
CA GLY A 255 -16.49 -1.62 19.56
C GLY A 255 -17.95 -1.94 19.27
N PHE A 256 -18.31 -1.91 17.97
CA PHE A 256 -19.63 -2.20 17.44
C PHE A 256 -19.50 -2.97 16.12
N GLY A 257 -19.87 -4.24 16.13
CA GLY A 257 -19.82 -5.13 14.98
C GLY A 257 -19.67 -6.59 15.38
N ASP A 258 -19.96 -7.46 14.44
CA ASP A 258 -19.78 -8.90 14.59
C ASP A 258 -18.30 -9.26 14.35
N ILE A 259 -17.84 -10.31 15.03
CA ILE A 259 -16.52 -10.88 14.79
C ILE A 259 -16.70 -12.33 14.37
N THR A 260 -16.14 -12.70 13.22
CA THR A 260 -16.15 -14.07 12.70
C THR A 260 -14.72 -14.57 12.54
N ILE A 261 -14.41 -15.67 13.22
CA ILE A 261 -13.15 -16.41 13.04
C ILE A 261 -13.50 -17.70 12.31
N ARG A 262 -12.88 -17.96 11.16
CA ARG A 262 -13.16 -19.14 10.32
C ARG A 262 -11.87 -19.81 9.83
N ARG A 263 -12.01 -21.00 9.24
CA ARG A 263 -10.93 -21.60 8.45
C ARG A 263 -10.87 -20.98 7.06
N ALA A 264 -9.66 -20.84 6.53
CA ALA A 264 -9.40 -20.46 5.14
C ALA A 264 -9.31 -21.70 4.23
#